data_AF-A0A1M7H6Z6-F1
#
_entry.id   AF-A0A1M7H6Z6-F1
#
_cell.length_a   1.000
_cell.length_b   1.000
_cell.length_c   1.000
_cell.angle_alpha   90.00
_cell.angle_beta   90.00
_cell.angle_gamma   90.00
#
_symmetry.space_group_name_H-M   'P 1'
#
loop_
_entity.id
_entity.type
_entity.pdbx_description
1 polymer ?
#
loop_
_entity_poly.entity_id
_entity_poly.type
_entity_poly.pdbx_seq_one_letter_code
_entity_poly.pdbx_strand_id
1 'polypeptide(L)'
;MNKHIKDDEYFKSLGVDIKAARFKRYKKAGLLDEVDETFVEEAKQYWMQRYNNKLDPVLHIAFMNLTGKKDPRVAFYTTVRSEIIPFFNDQRMRDAYRDKNIYDLLIPTERSVVTVLKRVHGLYFDTDNNCLDKADVEETLLSYKEDFIVKPSTTNNGARVNKLQYKEDTLLLSGEKLKIKTLEEIYGGDFAVQKVIKQHPTMASPHPSSVNTLRMVTFRWKNEIRYLLTFARFGSNNGVQDNAGTGGLCLGVTDEGKFMDKAIDEDCNVYSEHPTTGFPFKDLDSVPNFEDFKQFVIDQHKNILHHDLVSWDIVVGVDGLPIFLEANFSGATWLYQLASQKPLFGDLTEEVLEHVYQERNDKNSPRRKSLSTNISKKGSSKKSKRKTSQRHSKNELSEPSKGFSDKGSSYKNELKQLQGENDRLMKERDRYKKEYSNIMKSSSWRMTMPLRKISSLLRKK
;
A
#
# COMPACT_ATOMS: atom_id res chain seq x y z
N MET A 1 -35.60 0.51 -18.14
CA MET A 1 -35.33 1.78 -17.44
C MET A 1 -33.98 2.26 -17.93
N ASN A 2 -33.95 3.30 -18.77
CA ASN A 2 -32.70 3.79 -19.37
C ASN A 2 -31.79 4.33 -18.27
N LYS A 3 -30.70 3.61 -17.94
CA LYS A 3 -29.58 4.16 -17.18
C LYS A 3 -29.01 5.29 -18.04
N HIS A 4 -29.46 6.53 -17.83
CA HIS A 4 -28.74 7.68 -18.36
C HIS A 4 -27.35 7.62 -17.74
N ILE A 5 -26.36 7.25 -18.55
CA ILE A 5 -24.96 7.32 -18.15
C ILE A 5 -24.69 8.78 -17.86
N LYS A 6 -24.55 9.12 -16.58
CA LYS A 6 -24.20 10.46 -16.13
C LYS A 6 -22.85 10.82 -16.74
N ASP A 7 -22.84 11.89 -17.52
CA ASP A 7 -21.61 12.34 -18.17
C ASP A 7 -20.69 13.06 -17.20
N ASP A 8 -19.49 13.40 -17.66
CA ASP A 8 -18.49 14.07 -16.83
C ASP A 8 -18.91 15.51 -16.45
N GLU A 9 -19.78 16.16 -17.22
CA GLU A 9 -20.29 17.51 -16.92
C GLU A 9 -21.27 17.47 -15.74
N TYR A 10 -22.10 16.43 -15.63
CA TYR A 10 -22.95 16.22 -14.46
C TYR A 10 -22.13 16.11 -13.16
N PHE A 11 -21.04 15.35 -13.15
CA PHE A 11 -20.22 15.26 -11.93
C PHE A 11 -19.50 16.57 -11.61
N LYS A 12 -19.06 17.33 -12.62
CA LYS A 12 -18.51 18.68 -12.39
C LYS A 12 -19.51 19.61 -11.72
N SER A 13 -20.80 19.57 -12.10
CA SER A 13 -21.83 20.42 -11.49
C SER A 13 -22.01 20.10 -9.99
N LEU A 14 -21.78 18.85 -9.59
CA LEU A 14 -21.74 18.41 -8.20
C LEU A 14 -20.45 18.79 -7.47
N GLY A 15 -19.48 19.43 -8.12
CA GLY A 15 -18.20 19.83 -7.52
C GLY A 15 -17.18 18.70 -7.42
N VAL A 16 -17.34 17.62 -8.19
CA VAL A 16 -16.38 16.51 -8.27
C VAL A 16 -15.19 16.88 -9.15
N ASP A 17 -13.97 16.57 -8.70
CA ASP A 17 -12.78 16.67 -9.55
C ASP A 17 -12.68 15.45 -10.50
N ILE A 18 -13.25 15.60 -11.69
CA ILE A 18 -13.25 14.55 -12.72
C ILE A 18 -11.85 14.20 -13.26
N LYS A 19 -10.84 15.05 -13.04
CA LYS A 19 -9.47 14.80 -13.50
C LYS A 19 -8.72 13.89 -12.53
N ALA A 20 -9.19 13.80 -11.28
CA ALA A 20 -8.57 13.00 -10.24
C ALA A 20 -8.60 11.49 -10.59
N ALA A 21 -7.52 10.78 -10.26
CA ALA A 21 -7.41 9.34 -10.48
C ALA A 21 -8.54 8.54 -9.80
N ARG A 22 -8.97 8.98 -8.61
CA ARG A 22 -10.07 8.36 -7.86
C ARG A 22 -11.42 8.43 -8.59
N PHE A 23 -11.72 9.53 -9.29
CA PHE A 23 -12.96 9.66 -10.06
C PHE A 23 -12.99 8.60 -11.17
N LYS A 24 -11.91 8.52 -11.95
CA LYS A 24 -11.78 7.54 -13.03
C LYS A 24 -11.92 6.10 -12.51
N ARG A 25 -11.31 5.82 -11.35
CA ARG A 25 -11.42 4.53 -10.67
C ARG A 25 -12.85 4.19 -10.30
N TYR A 26 -13.51 5.05 -9.52
CA TYR A 26 -14.88 4.79 -9.05
C TYR A 26 -15.87 4.72 -10.22
N LYS A 27 -15.69 5.55 -11.25
CA LYS A 27 -16.49 5.48 -12.48
C LYS A 27 -16.31 4.14 -13.20
N LYS A 28 -15.08 3.67 -13.37
CA LYS A 28 -14.79 2.38 -14.00
C LYS A 28 -15.38 1.20 -13.21
N ALA A 29 -15.37 1.28 -11.89
CA ALA A 29 -15.95 0.28 -11.00
C ALA A 29 -17.49 0.33 -10.88
N GLY A 30 -18.16 1.29 -11.55
CA GLY A 30 -19.61 1.47 -11.45
C GLY A 30 -20.09 2.07 -10.12
N LEU A 31 -19.17 2.56 -9.27
CA LEU A 31 -19.50 3.14 -7.97
C LEU A 31 -20.04 4.58 -8.05
N LEU A 32 -20.24 5.11 -9.25
CA LEU A 32 -20.83 6.43 -9.47
C LEU A 32 -22.14 6.35 -10.27
N ASP A 33 -22.69 5.15 -10.47
CA ASP A 33 -23.87 4.92 -11.31
C ASP A 33 -25.13 5.56 -10.70
N GLU A 34 -25.28 5.47 -9.38
CA GLU A 34 -26.37 6.09 -8.64
C GLU A 34 -25.86 7.32 -7.89
N VAL A 35 -26.59 8.44 -7.98
CA VAL A 35 -26.28 9.64 -7.19
C VAL A 35 -27.57 10.15 -6.59
N ASP A 36 -27.56 10.27 -5.27
CA ASP A 36 -28.58 10.99 -4.50
C ASP A 36 -28.06 12.41 -4.26
N GLU A 37 -28.64 13.38 -4.96
CA GLU A 37 -28.24 14.79 -4.88
C GLU A 37 -28.53 15.40 -3.51
N THR A 38 -29.60 14.94 -2.83
CA THR A 38 -29.94 15.38 -1.48
C THR A 38 -28.85 14.97 -0.50
N PHE A 39 -28.41 13.72 -0.57
CA PHE A 39 -27.31 13.22 0.27
C PHE A 39 -25.97 13.91 -0.07
N VAL A 40 -25.69 14.16 -1.36
CA VAL A 40 -24.49 14.89 -1.76
C VAL A 40 -24.45 16.30 -1.15
N GLU A 41 -25.59 17.00 -1.14
CA GLU A 41 -25.68 18.33 -0.53
C GLU A 41 -25.60 18.27 1.00
N GLU A 42 -26.24 17.29 1.64
CA GLU A 42 -26.11 17.03 3.07
C GLU A 42 -24.64 16.83 3.47
N ALA A 43 -23.90 15.97 2.75
CA ALA A 43 -22.47 15.74 3.02
C ALA A 43 -21.64 17.01 2.83
N LYS A 44 -21.92 17.82 1.80
CA LYS A 44 -21.22 19.10 1.60
C LYS A 44 -21.48 20.06 2.77
N GLN A 45 -22.73 20.18 3.20
CA GLN A 45 -23.10 21.05 4.32
C GLN A 45 -22.46 20.57 5.63
N TYR A 46 -22.47 19.27 5.88
CA TYR A 46 -21.83 18.66 7.04
C TYR A 46 -20.35 19.06 7.17
N TRP A 47 -19.58 18.91 6.08
CA TRP A 47 -18.16 19.27 6.04
C TRP A 47 -17.90 20.78 6.02
N MET A 48 -18.77 21.55 5.36
CA MET A 48 -18.67 23.01 5.34
C MET A 48 -18.86 23.59 6.74
N GLN A 49 -19.87 23.14 7.49
CA GLN A 49 -20.19 23.65 8.82
C GLN A 49 -19.09 23.34 9.85
N ARG A 50 -18.53 22.13 9.81
CA ARG A 50 -17.58 21.66 10.83
C ARG A 50 -16.11 21.94 10.52
N TYR A 51 -15.76 22.03 9.24
CA TYR A 51 -14.37 22.12 8.80
C TYR A 51 -14.10 23.25 7.79
N ASN A 52 -15.12 24.05 7.45
CA ASN A 52 -15.07 25.15 6.48
C ASN A 52 -14.38 24.75 5.16
N ASN A 53 -14.75 23.57 4.65
CA ASN A 53 -14.10 22.94 3.52
C ASN A 53 -15.10 22.66 2.40
N LYS A 54 -14.74 23.07 1.18
CA LYS A 54 -15.48 22.71 -0.02
C LYS A 54 -15.18 21.25 -0.39
N LEU A 55 -16.05 20.37 0.09
CA LEU A 55 -15.99 18.93 -0.16
C LEU A 55 -16.13 18.60 -1.66
N ASP A 56 -15.26 17.73 -2.17
CA ASP A 56 -15.54 16.93 -3.37
C ASP A 56 -16.21 15.62 -2.92
N PRO A 57 -17.49 15.39 -3.30
CA PRO A 57 -18.32 14.33 -2.74
C PRO A 57 -18.04 12.96 -3.36
N VAL A 58 -17.07 12.81 -4.26
CA VAL A 58 -16.91 11.57 -5.07
C VAL A 58 -16.74 10.31 -4.22
N LEU A 59 -16.07 10.40 -3.06
CA LEU A 59 -15.93 9.25 -2.15
C LEU A 59 -17.24 8.92 -1.43
N HIS A 60 -18.07 9.92 -1.12
CA HIS A 60 -19.38 9.72 -0.49
C HIS A 60 -20.33 9.01 -1.45
N ILE A 61 -20.34 9.43 -2.73
CA ILE A 61 -21.10 8.77 -3.79
C ILE A 61 -20.63 7.31 -3.93
N ALA A 62 -19.31 7.09 -4.02
CA ALA A 62 -18.75 5.75 -4.14
C ALA A 62 -19.07 4.85 -2.93
N PHE A 63 -18.99 5.40 -1.72
CA PHE A 63 -19.31 4.69 -0.49
C PHE A 63 -20.79 4.30 -0.44
N MET A 64 -21.70 5.20 -0.84
CA MET A 64 -23.13 4.92 -0.93
C MET A 64 -23.43 3.80 -1.93
N ASN A 65 -22.84 3.84 -3.14
CA ASN A 65 -23.06 2.79 -4.15
C ASN A 65 -22.50 1.43 -3.71
N LEU A 66 -21.37 1.43 -3.00
CA LEU A 66 -20.74 0.19 -2.54
C LEU A 66 -21.48 -0.44 -1.36
N THR A 67 -21.95 0.37 -0.41
CA THR A 67 -22.43 -0.10 0.91
C THR A 67 -23.94 0.04 1.10
N GLY A 68 -24.61 0.82 0.26
CA GLY A 68 -26.01 1.26 0.45
C GLY A 68 -26.19 2.32 1.55
N LYS A 69 -25.12 2.71 2.26
CA LYS A 69 -25.20 3.63 3.40
C LYS A 69 -24.92 5.07 2.99
N LYS A 70 -25.76 5.99 3.46
CA LYS A 70 -25.59 7.44 3.35
C LYS A 70 -24.97 7.95 4.64
N ASP A 71 -23.66 8.10 4.67
CA ASP A 71 -22.93 8.58 5.86
C ASP A 71 -22.12 9.85 5.52
N PRO A 72 -22.53 11.04 6.01
CA PRO A 72 -21.82 12.29 5.73
C PRO A 72 -20.45 12.38 6.43
N ARG A 73 -20.15 11.46 7.37
CA ARG A 73 -18.88 11.40 8.11
C ARG A 73 -17.72 10.85 7.29
N VAL A 74 -17.98 10.30 6.10
CA VAL A 74 -16.93 9.71 5.26
C VAL A 74 -15.84 10.75 4.97
N ALA A 75 -14.63 10.44 5.43
CA ALA A 75 -13.51 11.36 5.46
C ALA A 75 -12.91 11.54 4.07
N PHE A 76 -13.01 12.76 3.55
CA PHE A 76 -12.55 13.11 2.22
C PHE A 76 -11.04 13.00 2.07
N TYR A 77 -10.59 12.17 1.12
CA TYR A 77 -9.17 11.80 0.96
C TYR A 77 -8.20 12.98 0.93
N THR A 78 -8.51 14.04 0.17
CA THR A 78 -7.56 15.15 0.02
C THR A 78 -7.34 15.84 1.36
N THR A 79 -8.42 16.22 2.04
CA THR A 79 -8.38 16.83 3.37
C THR A 79 -7.69 15.94 4.39
N VAL A 80 -8.03 14.66 4.41
CA VAL A 80 -7.40 13.69 5.33
C VAL A 80 -5.89 13.63 5.09
N ARG A 81 -5.46 13.48 3.83
CA ARG A 81 -4.05 13.29 3.48
C ARG A 81 -3.20 14.55 3.63
N SER A 82 -3.71 15.71 3.25
CA SER A 82 -2.92 16.94 3.25
C SER A 82 -3.00 17.73 4.54
N GLU A 83 -4.01 17.48 5.38
CA GLU A 83 -4.30 18.34 6.54
C GLU A 83 -4.44 17.55 7.82
N ILE A 84 -5.37 16.59 7.89
CA ILE A 84 -5.70 15.88 9.13
C ILE A 84 -4.56 14.94 9.55
N ILE A 85 -4.06 14.07 8.66
CA ILE A 85 -2.94 13.17 8.99
C ILE A 85 -1.68 13.96 9.36
N PRO A 86 -1.24 14.99 8.61
CA PRO A 86 -0.11 15.81 9.01
C PRO A 86 -0.29 16.55 10.34
N PHE A 87 -1.53 16.83 10.75
CA PHE A 87 -1.83 17.44 12.05
C PHE A 87 -1.63 16.46 13.21
N PHE A 88 -2.02 15.19 13.03
CA PHE A 88 -1.96 14.14 14.05
C PHE A 88 -0.65 13.33 14.05
N ASN A 89 0.03 13.27 12.91
CA ASN A 89 1.28 12.54 12.76
C ASN A 89 2.41 13.51 12.46
N ASP A 90 3.43 13.54 13.31
CA ASP A 90 4.62 14.36 13.10
C ASP A 90 5.38 13.91 11.84
N GLN A 91 5.22 14.67 10.77
CA GLN A 91 5.81 14.33 9.47
C GLN A 91 7.34 14.30 9.48
N ARG A 92 8.00 14.91 10.48
CA ARG A 92 9.46 14.88 10.65
C ARG A 92 9.95 13.51 11.10
N MET A 93 9.13 12.78 11.85
CA MET A 93 9.47 11.48 12.43
C MET A 93 9.06 10.30 11.54
N ARG A 94 8.21 10.54 10.54
CA ARG A 94 7.63 9.50 9.68
C ARG A 94 8.67 8.56 9.07
N ASP A 95 9.78 9.09 8.58
CA ASP A 95 10.77 8.25 7.89
C ASP A 95 11.56 7.37 8.87
N ALA A 96 11.78 7.83 10.10
CA ALA A 96 12.37 7.02 11.17
C ALA A 96 11.43 5.87 11.55
N TYR A 97 10.16 6.18 11.86
CA TYR A 97 9.17 5.18 12.26
C TYR A 97 8.82 4.16 11.16
N ARG A 98 9.14 4.43 9.89
CA ARG A 98 8.89 3.50 8.78
C ARG A 98 10.00 2.46 8.61
N ASP A 99 11.18 2.68 9.19
CA ASP A 99 12.29 1.77 9.03
C ASP A 99 12.05 0.47 9.80
N LYS A 100 11.88 -0.63 9.06
CA LYS A 100 11.61 -1.95 9.61
C LYS A 100 12.77 -2.50 10.45
N ASN A 101 13.98 -1.97 10.29
CA ASN A 101 15.15 -2.44 11.05
C ASN A 101 15.13 -2.00 12.52
N ILE A 102 14.31 -1.02 12.90
CA ILE A 102 14.22 -0.52 14.29
C ILE A 102 12.97 -1.00 15.01
N TYR A 103 12.18 -1.89 14.41
CA TYR A 103 10.89 -2.32 14.95
C TYR A 103 11.01 -3.14 16.24
N ASP A 104 12.07 -3.92 16.40
CA ASP A 104 12.39 -4.62 17.65
C ASP A 104 12.63 -3.66 18.82
N LEU A 105 13.15 -2.46 18.55
CA LEU A 105 13.32 -1.40 19.55
C LEU A 105 12.04 -0.59 19.76
N LEU A 106 11.30 -0.31 18.68
CA LEU A 106 10.09 0.53 18.73
C LEU A 106 8.85 -0.21 19.27
N ILE A 107 8.75 -1.50 19.01
CA ILE A 107 7.60 -2.35 19.35
C ILE A 107 8.11 -3.48 20.26
N PRO A 108 8.25 -3.22 21.58
CA PRO A 108 8.80 -4.17 22.54
C PRO A 108 7.77 -5.27 22.85
N THR A 109 7.64 -6.23 21.93
CA THR A 109 6.74 -7.37 22.09
C THR A 109 7.42 -8.64 21.58
N GLU A 110 7.18 -9.76 22.28
CA GLU A 110 7.60 -11.09 21.82
C GLU A 110 6.77 -11.58 20.63
N ARG A 111 5.63 -10.92 20.36
CA ARG A 111 4.69 -11.26 19.28
C ARG A 111 4.95 -10.40 18.05
N SER A 112 6.17 -10.41 17.55
CA SER A 112 6.55 -9.74 16.30
C SER A 112 7.24 -10.69 15.33
N VAL A 113 7.24 -10.33 14.05
CA VAL A 113 8.11 -10.99 13.08
C VAL A 113 9.57 -10.91 13.51
N VAL A 114 10.26 -12.06 13.51
CA VAL A 114 11.67 -12.13 13.91
C VAL A 114 12.55 -11.67 12.75
N THR A 115 13.37 -10.64 13.01
CA THR A 115 14.36 -10.12 12.06
C THR A 115 15.73 -10.68 12.42
N VAL A 116 16.21 -11.63 11.63
CA VAL A 116 17.47 -12.36 11.91
C VAL A 116 18.72 -11.66 11.40
N LEU A 117 18.55 -10.76 10.44
CA LEU A 117 19.63 -9.95 9.89
C LEU A 117 19.08 -8.59 9.49
N LYS A 118 19.79 -7.55 9.87
CA LYS A 118 19.54 -6.18 9.45
C LYS A 118 20.74 -5.69 8.67
N ARG A 119 20.47 -4.92 7.62
CA ARG A 119 21.48 -4.09 6.98
C ARG A 119 21.05 -2.66 7.09
N VAL A 120 21.89 -1.82 7.69
CA VAL A 120 21.63 -0.40 7.93
C VAL A 120 22.87 0.37 7.52
N HIS A 121 22.72 1.30 6.57
CA HIS A 121 23.81 2.16 6.11
C HIS A 121 25.10 1.40 5.73
N GLY A 122 24.99 0.23 5.11
CA GLY A 122 26.18 -0.54 4.71
C GLY A 122 26.60 -1.64 5.69
N LEU A 123 26.21 -1.54 6.95
CA LEU A 123 26.64 -2.42 8.03
C LEU A 123 25.60 -3.51 8.30
N TYR A 124 26.06 -4.67 8.75
CA TYR A 124 25.21 -5.79 9.11
C TYR A 124 25.06 -5.89 10.62
N PHE A 125 23.87 -6.29 11.05
CA PHE A 125 23.54 -6.53 12.45
C PHE A 125 22.74 -7.81 12.59
N ASP A 126 22.97 -8.54 13.67
CA ASP A 126 22.21 -9.73 14.04
C ASP A 126 20.84 -9.37 14.68
N THR A 127 20.16 -10.39 15.22
CA THR A 127 18.85 -10.21 15.87
C THR A 127 18.90 -9.35 17.14
N ASP A 128 20.06 -9.29 17.80
CA ASP A 128 20.29 -8.61 19.08
C ASP A 128 20.94 -7.23 18.87
N ASN A 129 21.07 -6.79 17.62
CA ASN A 129 21.72 -5.55 17.19
C ASN A 129 23.25 -5.52 17.39
N ASN A 130 23.91 -6.67 17.53
CA ASN A 130 25.37 -6.72 17.48
C ASN A 130 25.85 -6.55 16.03
N CYS A 131 26.96 -5.85 15.85
CA CYS A 131 27.59 -5.71 14.54
C CYS A 131 28.08 -7.08 14.05
N LEU A 132 27.79 -7.41 12.79
CA LEU A 132 28.19 -8.64 12.15
C LEU A 132 29.12 -8.32 10.97
N ASP A 133 30.25 -9.01 10.90
CA ASP A 133 31.14 -8.88 9.74
C ASP A 133 30.48 -9.50 8.51
N LYS A 134 30.72 -8.90 7.35
CA LYS A 134 30.13 -9.37 6.08
C LYS A 134 30.47 -10.84 5.78
N ALA A 135 31.65 -11.30 6.20
CA ALA A 135 32.11 -12.67 6.01
C ALA A 135 31.20 -13.68 6.73
N ASP A 136 30.62 -13.28 7.86
CA ASP A 136 29.85 -14.16 8.76
C ASP A 136 28.35 -14.15 8.45
N VAL A 137 27.88 -13.26 7.58
CA VAL A 137 26.45 -13.10 7.24
C VAL A 137 25.86 -14.39 6.68
N GLU A 138 26.55 -15.05 5.74
CA GLU A 138 26.04 -16.27 5.11
C GLU A 138 25.96 -17.42 6.12
N GLU A 139 27.00 -17.62 6.93
CA GLU A 139 27.04 -18.63 7.99
C GLU A 139 25.96 -18.36 9.04
N THR A 140 25.79 -17.10 9.45
CA THR A 140 24.77 -16.70 10.43
C THR A 140 23.38 -17.06 9.92
N LEU A 141 23.05 -16.74 8.66
CA LEU A 141 21.75 -17.09 8.09
C LEU A 141 21.57 -18.61 7.92
N LEU A 142 22.62 -19.34 7.53
CA LEU A 142 22.58 -20.79 7.37
C LEU A 142 22.37 -21.53 8.70
N SER A 143 22.84 -20.97 9.82
CA SER A 143 22.74 -21.60 11.14
C SER A 143 21.29 -21.88 11.58
N TYR A 144 20.31 -21.10 11.09
CA TYR A 144 18.89 -21.28 11.38
C TYR A 144 18.23 -22.45 10.63
N LYS A 145 18.81 -22.88 9.49
CA LYS A 145 18.30 -24.00 8.67
C LYS A 145 16.84 -23.86 8.24
N GLU A 146 16.41 -22.65 7.89
CA GLU A 146 15.03 -22.34 7.51
C GLU A 146 14.94 -21.32 6.36
N ASP A 147 13.75 -21.21 5.77
CA ASP A 147 13.46 -20.21 4.75
C ASP A 147 13.31 -18.81 5.37
N PHE A 148 13.65 -17.78 4.60
CA PHE A 148 13.51 -16.39 5.01
C PHE A 148 12.75 -15.53 4.00
N ILE A 149 12.33 -14.35 4.45
CA ILE A 149 11.87 -13.24 3.63
C ILE A 149 12.89 -12.12 3.71
N VAL A 150 13.39 -11.66 2.56
CA VAL A 150 14.21 -10.45 2.46
C VAL A 150 13.39 -9.32 1.86
N LYS A 151 13.50 -8.12 2.44
CA LYS A 151 12.74 -6.93 2.00
C LYS A 151 13.50 -5.63 2.25
N PRO A 152 13.25 -4.58 1.46
CA PRO A 152 13.78 -3.25 1.77
C PRO A 152 13.23 -2.75 3.11
N SER A 153 14.04 -2.07 3.91
CA SER A 153 13.64 -1.69 5.27
C SER A 153 12.63 -0.53 5.30
N THR A 154 12.67 0.37 4.30
CA THR A 154 11.89 1.64 4.31
C THR A 154 10.73 1.69 3.31
N THR A 155 10.39 0.60 2.62
CA THR A 155 9.29 0.57 1.64
C THR A 155 8.01 -0.05 2.21
N ASN A 156 6.83 0.44 1.80
CA ASN A 156 5.52 0.05 2.40
C ASN A 156 4.58 -0.71 1.44
N ASN A 157 5.03 -1.07 0.24
CA ASN A 157 4.14 -1.59 -0.81
C ASN A 157 4.48 -3.04 -1.21
N GLY A 158 5.18 -3.80 -0.36
CA GLY A 158 5.66 -5.15 -0.71
C GLY A 158 6.65 -5.19 -1.89
N ALA A 159 7.02 -4.05 -2.48
CA ALA A 159 7.92 -4.03 -3.62
C ALA A 159 9.28 -4.63 -3.25
N ARG A 160 9.77 -5.56 -4.08
CA ARG A 160 11.03 -6.29 -3.89
C ARG A 160 11.05 -7.21 -2.66
N VAL A 161 9.91 -7.68 -2.17
CA VAL A 161 9.91 -8.78 -1.19
C VAL A 161 10.27 -10.08 -1.92
N ASN A 162 11.33 -10.76 -1.47
CA ASN A 162 11.77 -12.04 -2.03
C ASN A 162 11.91 -13.10 -0.94
N LYS A 163 11.68 -14.36 -1.33
CA LYS A 163 11.91 -15.52 -0.46
C LYS A 163 13.33 -16.04 -0.66
N LEU A 164 14.07 -16.25 0.42
CA LEU A 164 15.31 -17.02 0.46
C LEU A 164 14.95 -18.44 0.86
N GLN A 165 15.33 -19.43 0.06
CA GLN A 165 15.00 -20.83 0.29
C GLN A 165 16.20 -21.57 0.84
N TYR A 166 16.05 -22.22 1.99
CA TYR A 166 17.10 -23.08 2.53
C TYR A 166 16.99 -24.48 1.93
N LYS A 167 18.11 -24.98 1.37
CA LYS A 167 18.20 -26.31 0.78
C LYS A 167 19.65 -26.80 0.83
N GLU A 168 19.87 -28.00 1.39
CA GLU A 168 21.18 -28.69 1.39
C GLU A 168 22.31 -27.77 1.90
N ASP A 169 22.12 -27.16 3.07
CA ASP A 169 23.08 -26.22 3.69
C ASP A 169 23.48 -25.03 2.79
N THR A 170 22.57 -24.61 1.91
CA THR A 170 22.72 -23.43 1.06
C THR A 170 21.43 -22.62 1.06
N LEU A 171 21.54 -21.29 0.95
CA LEU A 171 20.40 -20.42 0.68
C LEU A 171 20.29 -20.14 -0.81
N LEU A 172 19.07 -20.16 -1.34
CA LEU A 172 18.77 -19.88 -2.74
C LEU A 172 17.93 -18.61 -2.86
N LEU A 173 18.24 -17.76 -3.84
CA LEU A 173 17.41 -16.66 -4.28
C LEU A 173 17.01 -16.92 -5.73
N SER A 174 15.71 -17.04 -5.99
CA SER A 174 15.19 -17.36 -7.33
C SER A 174 15.78 -18.64 -7.94
N GLY A 175 16.10 -19.63 -7.09
CA GLY A 175 16.69 -20.91 -7.49
C GLY A 175 18.21 -20.94 -7.64
N GLU A 176 18.89 -19.80 -7.54
CA GLU A 176 20.35 -19.72 -7.59
C GLU A 176 20.96 -19.59 -6.20
N LYS A 177 22.17 -20.13 -6.00
CA LYS A 177 22.91 -19.99 -4.74
C LYS A 177 23.07 -18.51 -4.38
N LEU A 178 22.62 -18.17 -3.18
CA LEU A 178 22.70 -16.83 -2.63
C LEU A 178 24.15 -16.38 -2.56
N LYS A 179 24.41 -15.17 -3.04
CA LYS A 179 25.63 -14.42 -2.72
C LYS A 179 25.19 -13.18 -1.98
N ILE A 180 25.81 -12.88 -0.84
CA ILE A 180 25.47 -11.69 -0.03
C ILE A 180 25.53 -10.39 -0.86
N LYS A 181 26.50 -10.31 -1.79
CA LYS A 181 26.62 -9.20 -2.74
C LYS A 181 25.37 -8.99 -3.60
N THR A 182 24.68 -10.06 -4.00
CA THR A 182 23.44 -9.97 -4.78
C THR A 182 22.33 -9.27 -3.98
N LEU A 183 22.26 -9.49 -2.65
CA LEU A 183 21.32 -8.74 -1.81
C LEU A 183 21.68 -7.25 -1.76
N GLU A 184 22.97 -6.92 -1.62
CA GLU A 184 23.44 -5.52 -1.63
C GLU A 184 23.12 -4.83 -2.97
N GLU A 185 23.23 -5.52 -4.10
CA GLU A 185 22.92 -4.98 -5.43
C GLU A 185 21.41 -4.74 -5.61
N ILE A 186 20.55 -5.61 -5.09
CA ILE A 186 19.09 -5.50 -5.22
C ILE A 186 18.51 -4.45 -4.25
N TYR A 187 19.00 -4.45 -3.01
CA TYR A 187 18.40 -3.70 -1.90
C TYR A 187 19.20 -2.47 -1.47
N GLY A 188 20.50 -2.42 -1.78
CA GLY A 188 21.38 -1.33 -1.41
C GLY A 188 21.75 -1.31 0.06
N GLY A 189 21.76 -0.09 0.63
CA GLY A 189 22.13 0.25 2.01
C GLY A 189 21.35 -0.50 3.08
N ASP A 190 20.06 -0.70 2.83
CA ASP A 190 19.07 -0.83 3.89
C ASP A 190 18.03 -1.91 3.58
N PHE A 191 18.14 -3.05 4.27
CA PHE A 191 17.20 -4.15 4.16
C PHE A 191 17.13 -4.98 5.44
N ALA A 192 16.08 -5.78 5.53
CA ALA A 192 15.89 -6.74 6.62
C ALA A 192 15.69 -8.14 6.04
N VAL A 193 16.22 -9.15 6.74
CA VAL A 193 15.90 -10.56 6.53
C VAL A 193 15.12 -11.06 7.74
N GLN A 194 13.95 -11.64 7.48
CA GLN A 194 13.00 -12.04 8.49
C GLN A 194 12.64 -13.51 8.34
N LYS A 195 12.32 -14.18 9.46
CA LYS A 195 11.77 -15.54 9.41
C LYS A 195 10.44 -15.57 8.67
N VAL A 196 10.17 -16.67 7.96
CA VAL A 196 8.86 -16.88 7.34
C VAL A 196 7.81 -17.12 8.43
N ILE A 197 6.74 -16.33 8.41
CA ILE A 197 5.64 -16.47 9.36
C ILE A 197 4.65 -17.52 8.85
N LYS A 198 4.26 -18.45 9.72
CA LYS A 198 3.10 -19.31 9.50
C LYS A 198 1.87 -18.64 10.12
N GLN A 199 0.79 -18.54 9.36
CA GLN A 199 -0.45 -17.91 9.79
C GLN A 199 -1.53 -18.95 10.10
N HIS A 200 -2.56 -18.51 10.81
CA HIS A 200 -3.74 -19.31 11.12
C HIS A 200 -4.42 -19.85 9.85
N PRO A 201 -4.93 -21.11 9.85
CA PRO A 201 -5.64 -21.68 8.70
C PRO A 201 -6.74 -20.78 8.14
N THR A 202 -7.55 -20.14 9.00
CA THR A 202 -8.57 -19.16 8.60
C THR A 202 -8.01 -18.09 7.66
N MET A 203 -6.88 -17.47 8.01
CA MET A 203 -6.28 -16.43 7.18
C MET A 203 -5.63 -17.01 5.92
N ALA A 204 -5.17 -18.26 5.94
CA ALA A 204 -4.58 -18.92 4.79
C ALA A 204 -5.59 -19.41 3.75
N SER A 205 -6.81 -19.75 4.16
CA SER A 205 -7.82 -20.36 3.28
C SER A 205 -8.12 -19.57 2.00
N PRO A 206 -8.27 -18.23 2.02
CA PRO A 206 -8.52 -17.48 0.79
C PRO A 206 -7.34 -17.47 -0.17
N HIS A 207 -6.12 -17.40 0.37
CA HIS A 207 -4.89 -17.31 -0.41
C HIS A 207 -3.68 -17.86 0.37
N PRO A 208 -3.40 -19.18 0.26
CA PRO A 208 -2.39 -19.83 1.10
C PRO A 208 -0.95 -19.51 0.71
N SER A 209 -0.73 -18.95 -0.48
CA SER A 209 0.61 -18.60 -0.97
C SER A 209 1.18 -17.31 -0.37
N SER A 210 0.36 -16.47 0.27
CA SER A 210 0.80 -15.22 0.90
C SER A 210 0.60 -15.23 2.41
N VAL A 211 1.38 -14.39 3.08
CA VAL A 211 1.07 -13.95 4.44
C VAL A 211 -0.02 -12.88 4.36
N ASN A 212 -1.25 -13.26 4.70
CA ASN A 212 -2.43 -12.41 4.72
C ASN A 212 -2.55 -11.73 6.09
N THR A 213 -2.84 -10.44 6.09
CA THR A 213 -2.82 -9.63 7.31
C THR A 213 -4.17 -8.99 7.60
N LEU A 214 -4.34 -8.56 8.85
CA LEU A 214 -5.35 -7.61 9.28
C LEU A 214 -4.71 -6.22 9.28
N ARG A 215 -5.27 -5.30 8.49
CA ARG A 215 -5.01 -3.87 8.61
C ARG A 215 -5.92 -3.32 9.71
N MET A 216 -5.35 -3.05 10.88
CA MET A 216 -6.06 -2.45 12.02
C MET A 216 -5.65 -0.99 12.19
N VAL A 217 -6.60 -0.10 12.43
CA VAL A 217 -6.31 1.34 12.60
C VAL A 217 -6.58 1.74 14.04
N THR A 218 -5.62 2.42 14.66
CA THR A 218 -5.75 3.02 15.99
C THR A 218 -5.56 4.53 15.93
N PHE A 219 -6.22 5.24 16.84
CA PHE A 219 -6.16 6.69 16.95
C PHE A 219 -6.05 7.13 18.41
N ARG A 220 -5.04 7.95 18.70
CA ARG A 220 -4.86 8.59 20.00
C ARG A 220 -5.65 9.90 20.02
N TRP A 221 -6.61 9.98 20.91
CA TRP A 221 -7.49 11.13 21.09
C TRP A 221 -7.69 11.42 22.58
N LYS A 222 -7.41 12.66 23.01
CA LYS A 222 -7.59 13.09 24.42
C LYS A 222 -7.04 12.11 25.46
N ASN A 223 -5.80 11.64 25.25
CA ASN A 223 -5.08 10.66 26.09
C ASN A 223 -5.59 9.21 26.06
N GLU A 224 -6.62 8.91 25.27
CA GLU A 224 -7.09 7.55 25.02
C GLU A 224 -6.59 7.07 23.66
N ILE A 225 -6.18 5.80 23.55
CA ILE A 225 -5.91 5.16 22.26
C ILE A 225 -7.11 4.28 21.94
N ARG A 226 -7.78 4.58 20.82
CA ARG A 226 -8.97 3.87 20.36
C ARG A 226 -8.66 3.04 19.13
N TYR A 227 -9.23 1.84 19.08
CA TYR A 227 -9.39 1.09 17.84
C TYR A 227 -10.48 1.75 16.98
N LEU A 228 -10.25 1.90 15.67
CA LEU A 228 -11.19 2.55 14.75
C LEU A 228 -11.86 1.57 13.77
N LEU A 229 -11.05 0.78 13.05
CA LEU A 229 -11.54 -0.13 12.01
C LEU A 229 -10.52 -1.21 11.68
N THR A 230 -11.00 -2.31 11.09
CA THR A 230 -10.19 -3.41 10.56
C THR A 230 -10.68 -3.83 9.19
N PHE A 231 -9.75 -4.23 8.33
CA PHE A 231 -10.04 -5.05 7.16
C PHE A 231 -8.89 -6.03 6.92
N ALA A 232 -9.19 -7.23 6.44
CA ALA A 232 -8.16 -8.15 5.99
C ALA A 232 -7.61 -7.75 4.62
N ARG A 233 -6.34 -8.10 4.41
CA ARG A 233 -5.64 -8.00 3.14
C ARG A 233 -5.27 -9.42 2.70
N PHE A 234 -5.69 -9.78 1.49
CA PHE A 234 -5.34 -11.05 0.87
C PHE A 234 -4.43 -10.81 -0.32
N GLY A 235 -3.45 -11.69 -0.49
CA GLY A 235 -2.60 -11.71 -1.68
C GLY A 235 -3.38 -12.02 -2.95
N SER A 236 -2.67 -12.12 -4.06
CA SER A 236 -3.24 -12.64 -5.30
C SER A 236 -2.16 -13.27 -6.15
N ASN A 237 -2.60 -14.01 -7.17
CA ASN A 237 -1.75 -14.80 -8.04
C ASN A 237 -0.94 -15.82 -7.22
N ASN A 238 0.29 -16.14 -7.60
CA ASN A 238 1.16 -17.00 -6.77
C ASN A 238 2.12 -16.17 -5.91
N GLY A 239 1.73 -14.94 -5.54
CA GLY A 239 2.57 -14.00 -4.81
C GLY A 239 2.67 -14.33 -3.32
N VAL A 240 3.81 -14.02 -2.70
CA VAL A 240 4.04 -14.22 -1.25
C VAL A 240 3.53 -13.07 -0.38
N GLN A 241 3.08 -11.99 -0.99
CA GLN A 241 2.65 -10.74 -0.34
C GLN A 241 1.15 -10.49 -0.50
N ASP A 242 0.56 -9.75 0.44
CA ASP A 242 -0.86 -9.41 0.49
C ASP A 242 -1.21 -7.98 0.04
N ASN A 243 -0.32 -7.36 -0.75
CA ASN A 243 -0.50 -5.96 -1.12
C ASN A 243 -1.62 -5.76 -2.17
N ALA A 244 -2.67 -5.04 -1.77
CA ALA A 244 -3.75 -4.58 -2.66
C ALA A 244 -3.25 -3.90 -3.96
N GLY A 245 -2.18 -3.10 -3.90
CA GLY A 245 -1.62 -2.43 -5.07
C GLY A 245 -0.87 -3.34 -6.05
N THR A 246 -0.71 -4.62 -5.72
CA THR A 246 -0.22 -5.66 -6.64
C THR A 246 -1.33 -6.63 -7.04
N GLY A 247 -2.59 -6.20 -6.94
CA GLY A 247 -3.78 -6.99 -7.23
C GLY A 247 -4.33 -7.78 -6.04
N GLY A 248 -3.87 -7.49 -4.82
CA GLY A 248 -4.45 -8.07 -3.60
C GLY A 248 -5.84 -7.52 -3.30
N LEU A 249 -6.53 -8.17 -2.37
CA LEU A 249 -7.90 -7.83 -2.00
C LEU A 249 -8.00 -7.28 -0.58
N CYS A 250 -8.98 -6.42 -0.34
CA CYS A 250 -9.33 -5.91 0.98
C CYS A 250 -10.74 -6.36 1.34
N LEU A 251 -10.89 -7.06 2.46
CA LEU A 251 -12.17 -7.58 2.95
C LEU A 251 -12.48 -7.00 4.33
N GLY A 252 -13.62 -6.33 4.47
CA GLY A 252 -14.01 -5.73 5.75
C GLY A 252 -14.14 -6.76 6.87
N VAL A 253 -13.82 -6.32 8.10
CA VAL A 253 -14.01 -7.09 9.33
C VAL A 253 -14.88 -6.28 10.28
N THR A 254 -15.93 -6.90 10.84
CA THR A 254 -16.82 -6.25 11.81
C THR A 254 -16.12 -6.05 13.15
N ASP A 255 -16.73 -5.34 14.09
CA ASP A 255 -16.12 -5.13 15.41
C ASP A 255 -16.11 -6.39 16.26
N GLU A 256 -16.89 -7.40 15.89
CA GLU A 256 -16.91 -8.73 16.50
C GLU A 256 -15.91 -9.69 15.85
N GLY A 257 -15.13 -9.24 14.86
CA GLY A 257 -14.12 -10.05 14.19
C GLY A 257 -14.64 -10.90 13.02
N LYS A 258 -15.90 -10.69 12.60
CA LYS A 258 -16.48 -11.43 11.46
C LYS A 258 -16.08 -10.79 10.13
N PHE A 259 -15.70 -11.61 9.15
CA PHE A 259 -15.47 -11.13 7.79
C PHE A 259 -16.78 -10.77 7.09
N MET A 260 -16.73 -9.71 6.29
CA MET A 260 -17.78 -9.41 5.32
C MET A 260 -17.73 -10.43 4.17
N ASP A 261 -18.73 -10.41 3.29
CA ASP A 261 -18.90 -11.38 2.20
C ASP A 261 -18.34 -10.90 0.85
N LYS A 262 -17.93 -9.63 0.76
CA LYS A 262 -17.44 -9.00 -0.47
C LYS A 262 -16.14 -8.24 -0.22
N ALA A 263 -15.11 -8.60 -0.97
CA ALA A 263 -13.84 -7.90 -0.98
C ALA A 263 -13.80 -6.84 -2.10
N ILE A 264 -12.87 -5.90 -1.98
CA ILE A 264 -12.55 -4.92 -3.01
C ILE A 264 -11.05 -4.90 -3.31
N ASP A 265 -10.67 -4.60 -4.55
CA ASP A 265 -9.28 -4.30 -4.92
C ASP A 265 -8.99 -2.78 -4.89
N GLU A 266 -7.75 -2.38 -5.22
CA GLU A 266 -7.39 -0.96 -5.30
C GLU A 266 -8.11 -0.23 -6.46
N ASP A 267 -8.63 -0.95 -7.45
CA ASP A 267 -9.46 -0.40 -8.53
C ASP A 267 -10.95 -0.32 -8.14
N CYS A 268 -11.31 -0.74 -6.93
CA CYS A 268 -12.67 -0.82 -6.38
C CYS A 268 -13.58 -1.82 -7.09
N ASN A 269 -13.02 -2.79 -7.81
CA ASN A 269 -13.79 -3.94 -8.29
C ASN A 269 -14.22 -4.78 -7.08
N VAL A 270 -15.46 -5.29 -7.11
CA VAL A 270 -16.06 -6.03 -6.00
C VAL A 270 -16.03 -7.53 -6.29
N TYR A 271 -15.66 -8.33 -5.29
CA TYR A 271 -15.47 -9.77 -5.41
C TYR A 271 -16.19 -10.53 -4.28
N SER A 272 -17.05 -11.48 -4.62
CA SER A 272 -17.64 -12.43 -3.66
C SER A 272 -16.73 -13.64 -3.40
N GLU A 273 -15.77 -13.87 -4.30
CA GLU A 273 -14.79 -14.96 -4.22
C GLU A 273 -13.40 -14.45 -4.59
N HIS A 274 -12.37 -15.08 -4.05
CA HIS A 274 -10.99 -14.72 -4.32
C HIS A 274 -10.63 -15.04 -5.80
N PRO A 275 -10.20 -14.07 -6.62
CA PRO A 275 -10.11 -14.21 -8.08
C PRO A 275 -9.03 -15.21 -8.54
N THR A 276 -8.08 -15.54 -7.67
CA THR A 276 -7.02 -16.53 -7.98
C THR A 276 -7.40 -17.95 -7.59
N THR A 277 -8.09 -18.12 -6.47
CA THR A 277 -8.30 -19.44 -5.83
C THR A 277 -9.74 -19.91 -5.93
N GLY A 278 -10.68 -19.00 -6.25
CA GLY A 278 -12.11 -19.26 -6.22
C GLY A 278 -12.68 -19.37 -4.81
N PHE A 279 -11.93 -19.01 -3.77
CA PHE A 279 -12.38 -19.14 -2.39
C PHE A 279 -13.55 -18.17 -2.11
N PRO A 280 -14.75 -18.65 -1.74
CA PRO A 280 -15.90 -17.79 -1.44
C PRO A 280 -15.74 -17.10 -0.07
N PHE A 281 -15.73 -15.76 -0.04
CA PHE A 281 -15.49 -15.02 1.20
C PHE A 281 -16.57 -15.20 2.27
N LYS A 282 -17.79 -15.51 1.85
CA LYS A 282 -18.90 -15.85 2.77
C LYS A 282 -18.64 -17.10 3.62
N ASP A 283 -17.72 -17.97 3.20
CA ASP A 283 -17.38 -19.21 3.89
C ASP A 283 -16.14 -19.04 4.79
N LEU A 284 -15.65 -17.79 4.94
CA LEU A 284 -14.49 -17.48 5.79
C LEU A 284 -14.91 -17.37 7.26
N ASP A 285 -14.31 -18.20 8.11
CA ASP A 285 -14.52 -18.16 9.56
C ASP A 285 -14.05 -16.84 10.16
N SER A 286 -14.61 -16.45 11.31
CA SER A 286 -14.23 -15.20 12.01
C SER A 286 -12.78 -15.25 12.50
N VAL A 287 -12.18 -14.07 12.70
CA VAL A 287 -10.84 -13.97 13.30
C VAL A 287 -10.89 -14.53 14.73
N PRO A 288 -10.08 -15.54 15.07
CA PRO A 288 -10.04 -16.07 16.43
C PRO A 288 -9.52 -15.00 17.40
N ASN A 289 -10.10 -14.95 18.61
CA ASN A 289 -9.67 -14.06 19.70
C ASN A 289 -9.57 -12.57 19.31
N PHE A 290 -10.47 -12.06 18.45
CA PHE A 290 -10.32 -10.73 17.86
C PHE A 290 -10.19 -9.57 18.86
N GLU A 291 -10.75 -9.69 20.07
CA GLU A 291 -10.58 -8.66 21.10
C GLU A 291 -9.12 -8.53 21.55
N ASP A 292 -8.38 -9.64 21.61
CA ASP A 292 -6.94 -9.63 21.92
C ASP A 292 -6.15 -8.88 20.84
N PHE A 293 -6.60 -8.90 19.58
CA PHE A 293 -5.98 -8.13 18.50
C PHE A 293 -6.18 -6.64 18.71
N LYS A 294 -7.38 -6.20 19.11
CA LYS A 294 -7.65 -4.78 19.39
C LYS A 294 -6.80 -4.31 20.56
N GLN A 295 -6.78 -5.07 21.65
CA GLN A 295 -5.98 -4.74 22.82
C GLN A 295 -4.49 -4.69 22.48
N PHE A 296 -4.00 -5.66 21.71
CA PHE A 296 -2.61 -5.71 21.25
C PHE A 296 -2.20 -4.44 20.48
N VAL A 297 -2.97 -4.00 19.47
CA VAL A 297 -2.61 -2.79 18.71
C VAL A 297 -2.74 -1.51 19.53
N ILE A 298 -3.68 -1.44 20.47
CA ILE A 298 -3.80 -0.34 21.42
C ILE A 298 -2.55 -0.26 22.31
N ASP A 299 -2.10 -1.40 22.83
CA ASP A 299 -0.91 -1.48 23.68
C ASP A 299 0.36 -1.13 22.91
N GLN A 300 0.54 -1.64 21.69
CA GLN A 300 1.69 -1.28 20.86
C GLN A 300 1.70 0.20 20.46
N HIS A 301 0.53 0.82 20.25
CA HIS A 301 0.43 2.25 19.93
C HIS A 301 0.89 3.14 21.10
N LYS A 302 0.93 2.66 22.34
CA LYS A 302 1.50 3.41 23.48
C LYS A 302 2.99 3.75 23.25
N ASN A 303 3.71 2.92 22.51
CA ASN A 303 5.14 3.11 22.21
C ASN A 303 5.39 4.08 21.04
N ILE A 304 4.35 4.45 20.27
CA ILE A 304 4.46 5.36 19.13
C ILE A 304 4.08 6.79 19.53
N LEU A 305 5.02 7.52 20.11
CA LEU A 305 4.75 8.83 20.71
C LEU A 305 4.43 9.95 19.70
N HIS A 306 5.02 9.89 18.50
CA HIS A 306 4.97 10.99 17.52
C HIS A 306 3.83 10.89 16.50
N HIS A 307 3.05 9.80 16.53
CA HIS A 307 1.98 9.53 15.58
C HIS A 307 0.70 9.15 16.32
N ASP A 308 -0.31 10.02 16.23
CA ASP A 308 -1.60 9.77 16.85
C ASP A 308 -2.49 8.86 15.99
N LEU A 309 -2.27 8.73 14.67
CA LEU A 309 -2.99 7.78 13.80
C LEU A 309 -2.05 6.73 13.23
N VAL A 310 -2.28 5.45 13.55
CA VAL A 310 -1.43 4.34 13.10
C VAL A 310 -2.26 3.24 12.43
N SER A 311 -1.71 2.69 11.36
CA SER A 311 -2.28 1.58 10.59
C SER A 311 -1.36 0.37 10.73
N TRP A 312 -1.79 -0.62 11.51
CA TRP A 312 -1.04 -1.82 11.85
C TRP A 312 -1.36 -2.93 10.88
N ASP A 313 -0.34 -3.62 10.36
CA ASP A 313 -0.50 -4.89 9.67
C ASP A 313 -0.14 -6.00 10.65
N ILE A 314 -1.15 -6.79 11.01
CA ILE A 314 -1.07 -7.86 12.01
C ILE A 314 -1.35 -9.20 11.33
N VAL A 315 -0.49 -10.17 11.55
CA VAL A 315 -0.72 -11.56 11.13
C VAL A 315 -1.48 -12.28 12.24
N VAL A 316 -2.46 -13.09 11.88
CA VAL A 316 -3.10 -14.04 12.81
C VAL A 316 -2.17 -15.24 12.94
N GLY A 317 -1.54 -15.41 14.09
CA GLY A 317 -0.63 -16.52 14.35
C GLY A 317 -1.34 -17.88 14.31
N VAL A 318 -0.57 -18.97 14.17
CA VAL A 318 -1.12 -20.34 14.16
C VAL A 318 -1.91 -20.70 15.43
N ASP A 319 -1.63 -20.01 16.53
CA ASP A 319 -2.31 -20.09 17.82
C ASP A 319 -3.55 -19.19 17.94
N GLY A 320 -3.90 -18.46 16.87
CA GLY A 320 -5.01 -17.53 16.87
C GLY A 320 -4.76 -16.23 17.64
N LEU A 321 -3.49 -15.87 17.88
CA LEU A 321 -3.09 -14.64 18.58
C LEU A 321 -2.37 -13.66 17.63
N PRO A 322 -2.33 -12.36 17.92
CA PRO A 322 -1.73 -11.36 17.03
C PRO A 322 -0.21 -11.53 16.91
N ILE A 323 0.33 -11.28 15.71
CA ILE A 323 1.77 -11.13 15.44
C ILE A 323 1.97 -9.82 14.67
N PHE A 324 2.75 -8.90 15.23
CA PHE A 324 3.12 -7.65 14.58
C PHE A 324 4.02 -7.89 13.36
N LEU A 325 3.60 -7.38 12.19
CA LEU A 325 4.39 -7.44 10.96
C LEU A 325 4.95 -6.08 10.57
N GLU A 326 4.09 -5.06 10.47
CA GLU A 326 4.51 -3.69 10.18
C GLU A 326 3.51 -2.62 10.64
N ALA A 327 3.98 -1.37 10.73
CA ALA A 327 3.16 -0.20 10.99
C ALA A 327 3.25 0.83 9.83
N ASN A 328 2.14 1.51 9.57
CA ASN A 328 1.96 2.50 8.51
C ASN A 328 1.39 3.81 9.08
N PHE A 329 1.99 4.96 8.73
CA PHE A 329 1.68 6.27 9.35
C PHE A 329 1.03 7.29 8.41
N SER A 330 0.53 6.84 7.26
CA SER A 330 -0.13 7.71 6.28
C SER A 330 -1.32 7.03 5.61
N GLY A 331 -1.15 5.76 5.22
CA GLY A 331 -2.23 4.93 4.70
C GLY A 331 -2.95 5.43 3.46
N ALA A 332 -3.80 4.56 2.90
CA ALA A 332 -4.74 4.89 1.83
C ALA A 332 -6.15 4.99 2.43
N THR A 333 -6.40 6.03 3.24
CA THR A 333 -7.64 6.14 4.06
C THR A 333 -8.94 6.11 3.26
N TRP A 334 -8.92 6.44 1.97
CA TRP A 334 -10.08 6.27 1.09
C TRP A 334 -10.44 4.78 0.92
N LEU A 335 -9.43 3.91 0.76
CA LEU A 335 -9.63 2.46 0.61
C LEU A 335 -10.04 1.85 1.95
N TYR A 336 -9.51 2.37 3.06
CA TYR A 336 -9.83 1.86 4.40
C TYR A 336 -11.33 1.98 4.67
N GLN A 337 -11.90 3.13 4.32
CA GLN A 337 -13.32 3.41 4.53
C GLN A 337 -14.20 2.55 3.62
N LEU A 338 -13.82 2.36 2.36
CA LEU A 338 -14.55 1.47 1.45
C LEU A 338 -14.47 0.00 1.90
N ALA A 339 -13.27 -0.48 2.26
CA ALA A 339 -13.05 -1.87 2.63
C ALA A 339 -13.73 -2.24 3.96
N SER A 340 -13.58 -1.38 4.97
CA SER A 340 -14.24 -1.56 6.28
C SER A 340 -15.72 -1.16 6.28
N GLN A 341 -16.19 -0.48 5.23
CA GLN A 341 -17.54 0.10 5.10
C GLN A 341 -17.91 1.01 6.28
N LYS A 342 -16.93 1.80 6.75
CA LYS A 342 -17.04 2.72 7.89
C LYS A 342 -16.35 4.06 7.59
N PRO A 343 -16.84 5.18 8.12
CA PRO A 343 -16.08 6.43 8.11
C PRO A 343 -14.81 6.28 8.97
N LEU A 344 -13.73 6.96 8.58
CA LEU A 344 -12.39 6.76 9.17
C LEU A 344 -12.39 6.92 10.70
N PHE A 345 -13.04 7.97 11.22
CA PHE A 345 -13.04 8.31 12.64
C PHE A 345 -14.33 7.90 13.37
N GLY A 346 -15.30 7.26 12.69
CA GLY A 346 -16.53 6.83 13.35
C GLY A 346 -17.28 7.96 14.05
N ASP A 347 -17.62 7.72 15.32
CA ASP A 347 -18.23 8.64 16.27
C ASP A 347 -17.37 9.88 16.57
N LEU A 348 -16.04 9.78 16.48
CA LEU A 348 -15.11 10.89 16.74
C LEU A 348 -15.05 11.92 15.60
N THR A 349 -15.68 11.67 14.45
CA THR A 349 -15.50 12.48 13.24
C THR A 349 -15.75 13.97 13.48
N GLU A 350 -16.84 14.33 14.16
CA GLU A 350 -17.21 15.73 14.40
C GLU A 350 -16.17 16.45 15.23
N GLU A 351 -15.86 15.86 16.38
CA GLU A 351 -14.94 16.42 17.36
C GLU A 351 -13.53 16.59 16.77
N VAL A 352 -13.07 15.60 15.99
CA VAL A 352 -11.77 15.63 15.31
C VAL A 352 -11.73 16.76 14.28
N LEU A 353 -12.76 16.90 13.45
CA LEU A 353 -12.81 17.94 12.42
C LEU A 353 -12.80 19.33 13.07
N GLU A 354 -13.67 19.57 14.04
CA GLU A 354 -13.77 20.85 14.73
C GLU A 354 -12.45 21.23 15.43
N HIS A 355 -11.82 20.28 16.13
CA HIS A 355 -10.54 20.51 16.78
C HIS A 355 -9.43 20.87 15.79
N VAL A 356 -9.29 20.11 14.70
CA VAL A 356 -8.26 20.39 13.68
C VAL A 356 -8.52 21.75 13.03
N TYR A 357 -9.78 22.09 12.77
CA TYR A 357 -10.15 23.40 12.22
C TYR A 357 -9.79 24.55 13.17
N GLN A 358 -10.16 24.44 14.45
CA GLN A 358 -9.87 25.45 15.47
C GLN A 358 -8.36 25.66 15.64
N GLU A 359 -7.60 24.58 15.83
CA GLU A 359 -6.15 24.63 16.06
C GLU A 359 -5.37 25.18 14.86
N ARG A 360 -5.79 24.87 13.63
CA ARG A 360 -5.14 25.42 12.43
C ARG A 360 -5.40 26.92 12.24
N ASN A 361 -6.52 27.41 12.74
CA ASN A 361 -6.90 28.82 12.63
C ASN A 361 -6.41 29.66 13.81
N ASP A 362 -6.16 29.07 14.97
CA ASP A 362 -5.52 29.74 16.09
C ASP A 362 -4.05 30.08 15.76
N LYS A 363 -3.68 31.36 15.89
CA LYS A 363 -2.30 31.82 15.63
C LYS A 363 -1.33 31.41 16.74
N ASN A 364 -1.85 31.09 17.92
CA ASN A 364 -1.06 30.76 19.09
C ASN A 364 -0.84 29.25 19.28
N SER A 365 -1.62 28.41 18.60
CA SER A 365 -1.49 26.94 18.64
C SER A 365 -0.02 26.50 18.47
N PRO A 366 0.53 25.76 19.44
CA PRO A 366 1.87 25.16 19.35
C PRO A 366 1.99 24.24 18.13
N ARG A 367 0.91 23.53 17.77
CA ARG A 367 0.85 22.62 16.63
C ARG A 367 0.85 23.37 15.30
N ARG A 368 0.24 24.56 15.21
CA ARG A 368 0.33 25.40 14.00
C ARG A 368 1.75 25.89 13.73
N LYS A 369 2.50 26.28 14.77
CA LYS A 369 3.89 26.73 14.63
C LYS A 369 4.79 25.62 14.08
N SER A 370 4.64 24.37 14.54
CA SER A 370 5.36 23.21 14.02
C SER A 370 4.95 22.81 12.60
N LEU A 371 3.67 23.00 12.22
CA LEU A 371 3.19 22.79 10.84
C LEU A 371 3.68 23.87 9.86
N SER A 372 3.79 25.14 10.29
CA SER A 372 4.19 26.27 9.43
C SER A 372 5.68 26.24 9.04
N THR A 373 6.56 25.74 9.90
CA THR A 373 7.99 25.53 9.60
C THR A 373 8.21 24.42 8.57
N ASN A 374 7.26 23.48 8.44
CA ASN A 374 7.27 22.43 7.42
C ASN A 374 6.83 22.92 6.02
N ILE A 375 5.90 23.89 5.95
CA ILE A 375 5.45 24.47 4.67
C ILE A 375 6.50 25.43 4.09
N SER A 376 7.12 26.27 4.93
CA SER A 376 8.17 27.19 4.50
C SER A 376 9.41 26.48 3.94
N LYS A 377 9.74 25.28 4.44
CA LYS A 377 10.82 24.42 3.89
C LYS A 377 10.49 23.80 2.53
N LYS A 378 9.22 23.51 2.22
CA LYS A 378 8.79 23.07 0.87
C LYS A 378 8.82 24.20 -0.16
N GLY A 379 8.56 25.44 0.26
CA GLY A 379 8.72 26.64 -0.58
C GLY A 379 10.19 26.99 -0.83
N SER A 380 11.05 26.82 0.18
CA SER A 380 12.49 27.10 0.07
C SER A 380 13.26 26.01 -0.68
N SER A 381 12.82 24.74 -0.69
CA SER A 381 13.47 23.68 -1.49
C SER A 381 13.28 23.84 -3.00
N LYS A 382 12.15 24.41 -3.47
CA LYS A 382 11.95 24.82 -4.87
C LYS A 382 12.82 26.03 -5.25
N LYS A 383 13.03 26.98 -4.33
CA LYS A 383 13.94 28.13 -4.53
C LYS A 383 15.43 27.73 -4.42
N SER A 384 15.74 26.74 -3.58
CA SER A 384 17.09 26.18 -3.41
C SER A 384 17.50 25.37 -4.64
N LYS A 385 16.64 24.48 -5.17
CA LYS A 385 16.90 23.77 -6.44
C LYS A 385 17.13 24.72 -7.64
N ARG A 386 16.54 25.92 -7.63
CA ARG A 386 16.80 26.98 -8.63
C ARG A 386 18.06 27.79 -8.37
N LYS A 387 18.54 27.89 -7.13
CA LYS A 387 19.77 28.61 -6.77
C LYS A 387 21.02 27.73 -6.87
N THR A 388 20.94 26.43 -6.58
CA THR A 388 22.06 25.49 -6.74
C THR A 388 22.40 25.27 -8.21
N SER A 389 21.41 25.31 -9.11
CA SER A 389 21.65 25.27 -10.57
C SER A 389 22.21 26.57 -11.16
N GLN A 390 22.23 27.68 -10.41
CA GLN A 390 22.79 28.97 -10.85
C GLN A 390 24.13 29.31 -10.19
N ARG A 391 24.53 28.62 -9.12
CA ARG A 391 25.81 28.87 -8.43
C ARG A 391 26.97 27.99 -8.92
N HIS A 392 26.71 26.91 -9.65
CA HIS A 392 27.78 26.08 -10.25
C HIS A 392 28.20 26.50 -11.67
N SER A 393 27.76 27.66 -12.17
CA SER A 393 28.13 28.14 -13.51
C SER A 393 28.99 29.40 -13.54
N LYS A 394 29.50 29.86 -12.39
CA LYS A 394 30.41 31.01 -12.30
C LYS A 394 31.49 30.77 -11.25
N ASN A 395 32.46 29.93 -11.59
CA ASN A 395 33.88 30.21 -11.46
C ASN A 395 34.66 28.93 -11.81
N GLU A 396 35.72 29.14 -12.58
CA GLU A 396 36.74 28.15 -12.98
C GLU A 396 36.30 27.13 -14.04
N LEU A 397 36.58 27.46 -15.31
CA LEU A 397 37.63 26.80 -16.11
C LEU A 397 37.50 27.26 -17.57
N SER A 398 38.47 28.06 -17.99
CA SER A 398 38.84 28.28 -19.38
C SER A 398 39.27 26.96 -20.04
N GLU A 399 38.65 26.68 -21.20
CA GLU A 399 38.91 25.72 -22.29
C GLU A 399 40.13 24.76 -22.30
N PRO A 400 40.13 23.69 -23.15
CA PRO A 400 39.07 23.21 -24.05
C PRO A 400 38.79 21.68 -23.95
N SER A 401 37.55 21.24 -24.21
CA SER A 401 37.30 19.83 -24.53
C SER A 401 36.31 19.67 -25.68
N LYS A 402 36.85 19.69 -26.91
CA LYS A 402 36.16 19.30 -28.16
C LYS A 402 35.59 17.87 -28.16
N GLY A 403 35.83 17.06 -27.11
CA GLY A 403 35.34 15.68 -27.01
C GLY A 403 33.93 15.49 -26.40
N PHE A 404 33.32 16.52 -25.82
CA PHE A 404 32.00 16.39 -25.17
C PHE A 404 30.80 16.68 -26.10
N SER A 405 30.98 17.42 -27.20
CA SER A 405 29.90 17.70 -28.16
C SER A 405 29.53 16.48 -29.00
N ASP A 406 30.50 15.62 -29.34
CA ASP A 406 30.29 14.45 -30.19
C ASP A 406 29.59 13.29 -29.47
N LYS A 407 29.80 13.15 -28.15
CA LYS A 407 29.06 12.14 -27.36
C LYS A 407 27.59 12.52 -27.18
N GLY A 408 27.30 13.82 -27.01
CA GLY A 408 25.92 14.31 -26.86
C GLY A 408 25.06 14.15 -28.11
N SER A 409 25.66 14.24 -29.31
CA SER A 409 24.97 13.97 -30.57
C SER A 409 24.77 12.47 -30.80
N SER A 410 25.76 11.65 -30.45
CA SER A 410 25.69 10.18 -30.49
C SER A 410 24.54 9.63 -29.63
N TYR A 411 24.43 10.05 -28.37
CA TYR A 411 23.34 9.59 -27.48
C TYR A 411 21.95 10.01 -27.95
N LYS A 412 21.81 11.19 -28.58
CA LYS A 412 20.52 11.64 -29.14
C LYS A 412 20.10 10.80 -30.34
N ASN A 413 21.05 10.38 -31.17
CA ASN A 413 20.77 9.53 -32.31
C ASN A 413 20.41 8.11 -31.88
N GLU A 414 21.11 7.55 -30.89
CA GLU A 414 20.82 6.26 -30.29
C GLU A 414 19.43 6.23 -29.63
N LEU A 415 19.06 7.29 -28.89
CA LEU A 415 17.73 7.42 -28.29
C LEU A 415 16.62 7.43 -29.36
N LYS A 416 16.86 8.11 -30.48
CA LYS A 416 15.90 8.21 -31.58
C LYS A 416 15.74 6.88 -32.33
N GLN A 417 16.83 6.12 -32.45
CA GLN A 417 16.84 4.78 -33.04
C GLN A 417 16.08 3.77 -32.16
N LEU A 418 16.33 3.78 -30.84
CA LEU A 418 15.62 2.94 -29.86
C LEU A 418 14.13 3.25 -29.81
N GLN A 419 13.73 4.53 -29.93
CA GLN A 419 12.32 4.92 -30.02
C GLN A 419 11.65 4.35 -31.28
N GLY A 420 12.31 4.41 -32.44
CA GLY A 420 11.79 3.83 -33.68
C GLY A 420 11.67 2.31 -33.64
N GLU A 421 12.62 1.63 -33.00
CA GLU A 421 12.59 0.18 -32.82
C GLU A 421 11.46 -0.25 -31.87
N ASN A 422 11.24 0.48 -30.78
CA ASN A 422 10.13 0.23 -29.87
C ASN A 422 8.76 0.41 -30.54
N ASP A 423 8.61 1.45 -31.37
CA ASP A 423 7.39 1.66 -32.15
C ASP A 423 7.13 0.53 -33.16
N ARG A 424 8.19 -0.03 -33.76
CA ARG A 424 8.09 -1.18 -34.67
C ARG A 424 7.67 -2.44 -33.92
N LEU A 425 8.28 -2.74 -32.77
CA LEU A 425 7.95 -3.89 -31.93
C LEU A 425 6.50 -3.81 -31.41
N MET A 426 6.03 -2.62 -31.06
CA MET A 426 4.64 -2.40 -30.63
C MET A 426 3.64 -2.70 -31.76
N LYS A 427 3.94 -2.29 -33.00
CA LYS A 427 3.11 -2.62 -34.18
C LYS A 427 3.10 -4.11 -34.49
N GLU A 428 4.25 -4.77 -34.34
CA GLU A 428 4.39 -6.21 -34.58
C GLU A 428 3.65 -7.04 -33.52
N ARG A 429 3.75 -6.65 -32.24
CA ARG A 429 2.94 -7.20 -31.15
C ARG A 429 1.44 -7.09 -31.45
N ASP A 430 0.98 -5.94 -31.92
CA ASP A 430 -0.43 -5.72 -32.21
C ASP A 430 -0.90 -6.53 -33.43
N ARG A 431 -0.04 -6.74 -34.44
CA ARG A 431 -0.28 -7.69 -35.53
C ARG A 431 -0.43 -9.12 -35.00
N TYR A 432 0.50 -9.59 -34.18
CA TYR A 432 0.43 -10.96 -33.62
C TYR A 432 -0.78 -11.16 -32.72
N LYS A 433 -1.19 -10.15 -31.94
CA LYS A 433 -2.44 -10.20 -31.17
C LYS A 433 -3.66 -10.37 -32.07
N LYS A 434 -3.68 -9.68 -33.21
CA LYS A 434 -4.78 -9.77 -34.18
C LYS A 434 -4.80 -11.14 -34.86
N GLU A 435 -3.64 -11.65 -35.28
CA GLU A 435 -3.51 -13.01 -35.85
C GLU A 435 -3.92 -14.08 -34.84
N TYR A 436 -3.45 -13.98 -33.59
CA TYR A 436 -3.84 -14.88 -32.52
C TYR A 436 -5.35 -14.85 -32.26
N SER A 437 -5.97 -13.67 -32.19
CA SER A 437 -7.42 -13.53 -32.07
C SER A 437 -8.17 -14.15 -33.24
N ASN A 438 -7.65 -14.04 -34.46
CA ASN A 438 -8.27 -14.65 -35.64
C ASN A 438 -8.15 -16.17 -35.62
N ILE A 439 -7.01 -16.71 -35.19
CA ILE A 439 -6.80 -18.13 -34.99
C ILE A 439 -7.78 -18.67 -33.93
N MET A 440 -7.91 -17.99 -32.78
CA MET A 440 -8.84 -18.38 -31.71
C MET A 440 -10.32 -18.41 -32.16
N LYS A 441 -10.67 -17.59 -33.16
CA LYS A 441 -12.02 -17.50 -33.72
C LYS A 441 -12.27 -18.44 -34.90
N SER A 442 -11.24 -19.14 -35.41
CA SER A 442 -11.37 -20.03 -36.56
C SER A 442 -12.15 -21.31 -36.20
N SER A 443 -12.80 -21.90 -37.21
CA SER A 443 -13.54 -23.16 -37.07
C SER A 443 -12.62 -24.33 -36.69
N SER A 444 -11.40 -24.39 -37.25
CA SER A 444 -10.41 -25.42 -36.92
C SER A 444 -9.94 -25.33 -35.46
N TRP A 445 -9.81 -24.11 -34.93
CA TRP A 445 -9.47 -23.91 -33.53
C TRP A 445 -10.58 -24.41 -32.62
N ARG A 446 -11.84 -24.02 -32.88
CA ARG A 446 -13.00 -24.47 -32.09
C ARG A 446 -13.18 -25.99 -32.11
N MET A 447 -12.95 -26.64 -33.26
CA MET A 447 -13.05 -28.10 -33.43
C MET A 447 -11.97 -28.87 -32.65
N THR A 448 -10.75 -28.30 -32.53
CA THR A 448 -9.62 -28.96 -31.87
C THR A 448 -9.46 -28.61 -30.39
N MET A 449 -10.27 -27.69 -29.86
CA MET A 449 -10.28 -27.29 -28.44
C MET A 449 -10.45 -28.45 -27.44
N PRO A 450 -11.33 -29.44 -27.66
CA PRO A 450 -11.49 -30.57 -26.74
C PRO A 450 -10.22 -31.43 -26.63
N LEU A 451 -9.60 -31.75 -27.78
CA LEU A 451 -8.36 -32.55 -27.85
C LEU A 451 -7.17 -31.85 -27.18
N ARG A 452 -7.10 -30.52 -27.24
CA ARG A 452 -6.05 -29.74 -26.60
C ARG A 452 -6.23 -29.57 -25.09
N LYS A 453 -7.47 -29.56 -24.58
CA LYS A 453 -7.74 -29.66 -23.14
C LYS A 453 -7.31 -31.02 -22.59
N ILE A 454 -7.50 -32.09 -23.36
CA ILE A 454 -7.05 -33.44 -22.96
C ILE A 454 -5.52 -33.53 -22.99
N SER A 455 -4.84 -32.98 -24.00
CA SER A 455 -3.37 -32.99 -24.04
C SER A 455 -2.72 -32.11 -22.98
N SER A 456 -3.36 -31.01 -22.56
CA SER A 456 -2.87 -30.17 -21.46
C SER A 456 -3.06 -30.80 -20.08
N LEU A 457 -4.07 -31.66 -19.91
CA LEU A 457 -4.26 -32.50 -18.72
C LEU A 457 -3.21 -33.65 -18.65
N LEU A 458 -2.85 -34.24 -19.79
CA LEU A 458 -1.83 -35.29 -19.87
C LEU A 458 -0.39 -34.78 -19.67
N ARG A 459 -0.12 -33.49 -19.95
CA ARG A 459 1.18 -32.84 -19.66
C ARG A 459 1.33 -32.37 -18.21
N LYS A 460 0.29 -32.50 -17.37
CA LYS A 460 0.28 -32.12 -15.95
C LYS A 460 0.29 -33.33 -14.99
N LYS A 461 0.41 -34.55 -15.51
CA LYS A 461 0.95 -35.72 -14.79
C LYS A 461 2.41 -35.86 -15.15
#